data_AF-A0A803XZR0-F1
#
_entry.id   AF-A0A803XZR0-F1
#
_cell.length_a   1.000
_cell.length_b   1.000
_cell.length_c   1.000
_cell.angle_alpha   90.00
_cell.angle_beta   90.00
_cell.angle_gamma   90.00
#
_symmetry.space_group_name_H-M   'P 1'
#
loop_
_entity.id
_entity.type
_entity.pdbx_description
1 polymer ?
#
loop_
_entity_poly.entity_id
_entity_poly.type
_entity_poly.pdbx_seq_one_letter_code
_entity_poly.pdbx_strand_id
1 'polypeptide(L)'
;KAEGESLWDKLDHYYRIVKSTLLLHQSPTTGLFPTKTHGDNHKAKVHDNLYCAACSWALALAYRRIDDDKGRTHELEHSAIKCMRGILYCYMRQADKVKYCSVDRIIYLCYNTVTIYICIYSACNALVNI
;
A
#
# COMPACT_ATOMS: atom_id res chain seq x y z
N LYS A 1 -12.12 -34.49 -0.03
CA LYS A 1 -10.79 -34.03 -0.50
C LYS A 1 -11.08 -32.86 -1.42
N ALA A 2 -11.02 -31.63 -0.90
CA ALA A 2 -11.47 -30.44 -1.63
C ALA A 2 -10.64 -30.31 -2.91
N GLU A 3 -11.32 -30.15 -4.03
CA GLU A 3 -10.71 -29.88 -5.33
C GLU A 3 -9.75 -28.70 -5.18
N GLY A 4 -8.57 -28.81 -5.81
CA GLY A 4 -7.50 -27.84 -5.65
C GLY A 4 -7.98 -26.44 -5.99
N GLU A 5 -8.19 -25.63 -4.96
CA GLU A 5 -8.58 -24.22 -5.08
C GLU A 5 -7.63 -23.51 -6.03
N SER A 6 -8.17 -22.90 -7.09
CA SER A 6 -7.35 -22.27 -8.12
C SER A 6 -6.60 -21.08 -7.54
N LEU A 7 -5.46 -20.74 -8.13
CA LEU A 7 -4.70 -19.54 -7.72
C LEU A 7 -5.56 -18.28 -7.79
N TRP A 8 -6.47 -18.22 -8.77
CA TRP A 8 -7.40 -17.11 -8.95
C TRP A 8 -8.35 -16.98 -7.77
N ASP A 9 -8.94 -18.08 -7.30
CA ASP A 9 -9.89 -18.08 -6.17
C ASP A 9 -9.23 -17.59 -4.87
N LYS A 10 -7.98 -18.01 -4.64
CA LYS A 10 -7.18 -17.53 -3.50
C LYS A 10 -6.92 -16.04 -3.57
N LEU A 11 -6.52 -15.54 -4.75
CA LEU A 11 -6.27 -14.11 -4.94
C LEU A 11 -7.56 -13.29 -4.87
N ASP A 12 -8.68 -13.83 -5.36
CA ASP A 12 -10.00 -13.20 -5.25
C ASP A 12 -10.41 -13.04 -3.79
N HIS A 13 -10.19 -14.08 -2.98
CA HIS A 13 -10.44 -14.04 -1.54
C HIS A 13 -9.64 -12.91 -0.87
N TYR A 14 -8.33 -12.84 -1.10
CA TYR A 14 -7.49 -11.77 -0.54
C TYR A 14 -7.88 -10.38 -1.04
N TYR A 15 -8.23 -10.25 -2.32
CA TYR A 15 -8.71 -9.00 -2.89
C TYR A 15 -9.99 -8.52 -2.22
N ARG A 16 -10.96 -9.40 -1.97
CA ARG A 16 -12.19 -9.03 -1.26
C ARG A 16 -11.93 -8.56 0.17
N ILE A 17 -10.97 -9.18 0.86
CA ILE A 17 -10.53 -8.73 2.18
C ILE A 17 -9.89 -7.34 2.09
N VAL A 18 -8.89 -7.16 1.22
CA VAL A 18 -8.20 -5.87 1.02
C VAL A 18 -9.19 -4.77 0.60
N LYS A 19 -10.14 -5.08 -0.27
CA LYS A 19 -11.13 -4.13 -0.74
C LYS A 19 -12.06 -3.65 0.38
N SER A 20 -12.58 -4.57 1.18
CA SER A 20 -13.52 -4.25 2.26
C SER A 20 -12.85 -3.58 3.47
N THR A 21 -11.60 -3.96 3.78
CA THR A 21 -10.88 -3.45 4.95
C THR A 21 -10.12 -2.16 4.65
N LEU A 22 -9.46 -2.06 3.49
CA LEU A 22 -8.55 -0.98 3.16
C LEU A 22 -9.16 -0.01 2.15
N LEU A 23 -9.39 -0.47 0.91
CA LEU A 23 -9.69 0.42 -0.22
C LEU A 23 -10.98 1.22 0.01
N LEU A 24 -11.99 0.62 0.63
CA LEU A 24 -13.25 1.29 0.97
C LEU A 24 -13.07 2.50 1.88
N HIS A 25 -12.06 2.48 2.76
CA HIS A 25 -11.80 3.53 3.73
C HIS A 25 -10.72 4.52 3.28
N GLN A 26 -10.17 4.37 2.08
CA GLN A 26 -9.15 5.27 1.57
C GLN A 26 -9.74 6.67 1.33
N SER A 27 -9.14 7.69 1.92
CA SER A 27 -9.55 9.08 1.71
C SER A 27 -9.37 9.48 0.23
N PRO A 28 -10.41 9.99 -0.44
CA PRO A 28 -10.30 10.39 -1.85
C PRO A 28 -9.42 11.64 -2.04
N THR A 29 -9.35 12.52 -1.04
CA THR A 29 -8.60 13.78 -1.08
C THR A 29 -7.15 13.63 -0.63
N THR A 30 -6.90 12.88 0.45
CA THR A 30 -5.54 12.72 1.00
C THR A 30 -4.83 11.46 0.52
N GLY A 31 -5.56 10.44 0.08
CA GLY A 31 -5.01 9.13 -0.25
C GLY A 31 -4.70 8.24 0.95
N LEU A 32 -4.85 8.75 2.17
CA LEU A 32 -4.51 8.02 3.39
C LEU A 32 -5.68 7.18 3.89
N PHE A 33 -5.34 6.07 4.54
CA PHE A 33 -6.21 5.19 5.30
C PHE A 33 -6.29 5.69 6.76
N PRO A 34 -7.50 5.72 7.35
CA PRO A 34 -7.68 6.05 8.75
C PRO A 34 -7.20 4.90 9.64
N THR A 35 -6.65 5.21 10.82
CA THR A 35 -6.25 4.19 11.80
C THR A 35 -7.46 3.47 12.41
N LYS A 36 -8.64 4.11 12.39
CA LYS A 36 -9.90 3.53 12.86
C LYS A 36 -10.94 3.63 11.75
N THR A 37 -11.60 2.52 11.45
CA THR A 37 -12.69 2.42 10.48
C THR A 37 -14.05 2.77 11.09
N HIS A 38 -14.14 2.85 12.42
CA HIS A 38 -15.36 3.19 13.15
C HIS A 38 -15.14 4.38 14.10
N GLY A 39 -16.08 5.32 14.10
CA GLY A 39 -16.13 6.52 14.94
C GLY A 39 -15.55 7.77 14.29
N ASP A 40 -15.78 8.93 14.90
CA ASP A 40 -15.48 10.24 14.29
C ASP A 40 -13.99 10.59 14.21
N ASN A 41 -13.11 9.73 14.74
CA ASN A 41 -11.68 10.02 14.87
C ASN A 41 -10.88 9.54 13.65
N HIS A 42 -10.92 10.34 12.58
CA HIS A 42 -10.29 10.07 11.28
C HIS A 42 -8.78 10.33 11.24
N LYS A 43 -8.06 10.05 12.34
CA LYS A 43 -6.60 10.19 12.37
C LYS A 43 -5.96 9.10 11.51
N ALA A 44 -5.01 9.50 10.68
CA ALA A 44 -4.18 8.61 9.88
C ALA A 44 -2.74 8.65 10.41
N LYS A 45 -2.11 7.48 10.56
CA LYS A 45 -0.68 7.35 10.90
C LYS A 45 0.11 6.92 9.67
N VAL A 46 1.24 7.57 9.43
CA VAL A 46 2.11 7.28 8.27
C VAL A 46 2.54 5.81 8.23
N HIS A 47 2.88 5.25 9.38
CA HIS A 47 3.28 3.84 9.51
C HIS A 47 2.18 2.88 9.04
N ASP A 48 0.97 2.98 9.59
CA ASP A 48 -0.18 2.16 9.21
C ASP A 48 -0.43 2.23 7.69
N ASN A 49 -0.34 3.44 7.15
CA ASN A 49 -0.52 3.73 5.73
C ASN A 49 0.54 3.08 4.83
N LEU A 50 1.79 2.99 5.30
CA LEU A 50 2.86 2.31 4.60
C LEU A 50 2.58 0.81 4.46
N TYR A 51 2.10 0.15 5.53
CA TYR A 51 1.68 -1.25 5.45
C TYR A 51 0.49 -1.44 4.53
N CYS A 52 -0.51 -0.55 4.58
CA CYS A 52 -1.67 -0.61 3.70
C CYS A 52 -1.28 -0.50 2.22
N ALA A 53 -0.37 0.41 1.89
CA ALA A 53 0.16 0.58 0.54
C ALA A 53 0.97 -0.65 0.10
N ALA A 54 1.82 -1.18 0.98
CA ALA A 54 2.60 -2.39 0.72
C ALA A 54 1.71 -3.61 0.46
N CYS A 55 0.70 -3.83 1.29
CA CYS A 55 -0.24 -4.95 1.13
C CYS A 55 -1.01 -4.85 -0.20
N SER A 56 -1.49 -3.65 -0.55
CA SER A 56 -2.21 -3.43 -1.81
C SER A 56 -1.30 -3.70 -3.02
N TRP A 57 -0.05 -3.23 -2.96
CA TRP A 57 0.94 -3.43 -4.01
C TRP A 57 1.37 -4.89 -4.16
N ALA A 58 1.63 -5.59 -3.06
CA ALA A 58 2.00 -7.01 -3.08
C ALA A 58 0.91 -7.86 -3.72
N LEU A 59 -0.37 -7.57 -3.41
CA LEU A 59 -1.50 -8.25 -4.04
C LEU A 59 -1.59 -7.94 -5.54
N ALA A 60 -1.32 -6.69 -5.95
CA ALA A 60 -1.28 -6.32 -7.36
C ALA A 60 -0.20 -7.10 -8.13
N LEU A 61 1.00 -7.23 -7.56
CA LEU A 61 2.08 -8.02 -8.15
C LEU A 61 1.70 -9.50 -8.30
N ALA A 62 0.95 -10.05 -7.35
CA ALA A 62 0.45 -11.42 -7.44
C ALA A 62 -0.57 -11.57 -8.58
N TYR A 63 -1.44 -10.58 -8.79
CA TYR A 63 -2.38 -10.56 -9.92
C TYR A 63 -1.71 -10.41 -11.28
N ARG A 64 -0.56 -9.73 -11.39
CA ARG A 64 0.21 -9.63 -12.65
C ARG A 64 0.67 -10.97 -13.22
N ARG A 65 0.64 -12.04 -12.41
CA ARG A 65 0.97 -13.40 -12.87
C ARG A 65 -0.21 -14.11 -13.54
N ILE A 66 -1.37 -13.46 -13.60
CA ILE A 66 -2.60 -13.96 -14.22
C ILE A 66 -2.91 -13.05 -15.42
N ASP A 67 -3.24 -13.64 -16.57
CA ASP A 67 -3.52 -12.89 -17.81
C ASP A 67 -4.80 -12.05 -17.76
N ASP A 68 -5.84 -12.51 -17.04
CA ASP A 68 -7.11 -11.76 -16.85
C ASP A 68 -7.33 -11.42 -15.37
N ASP A 69 -6.74 -10.30 -14.94
CA ASP A 69 -6.89 -9.75 -13.59
C ASP A 69 -8.16 -8.90 -13.40
N LYS A 70 -8.99 -8.73 -14.44
CA LYS A 70 -10.22 -7.92 -14.44
C LYS A 70 -10.02 -6.47 -13.95
N GLY A 71 -8.85 -5.89 -14.17
CA GLY A 71 -8.50 -4.52 -13.75
C GLY A 71 -8.13 -4.39 -12.27
N ARG A 72 -8.04 -5.49 -11.52
CA ARG A 72 -7.74 -5.48 -10.08
C ARG A 72 -6.35 -4.97 -9.78
N THR A 73 -5.38 -5.34 -10.62
CA THR A 73 -3.99 -4.85 -10.52
C THR A 73 -3.98 -3.32 -10.58
N HIS A 74 -4.67 -2.73 -11.56
CA HIS A 74 -4.70 -1.28 -11.72
C HIS A 74 -5.33 -0.57 -10.52
N GLU A 75 -6.44 -1.09 -10.00
CA GLU A 75 -7.09 -0.53 -8.80
C GLU A 75 -6.16 -0.56 -7.58
N LEU A 76 -5.51 -1.70 -7.33
CA LEU A 76 -4.61 -1.91 -6.20
C LEU A 76 -3.35 -1.03 -6.30
N GLU A 77 -2.74 -0.96 -7.48
CA GLU A 77 -1.58 -0.11 -7.75
C GLU A 77 -1.92 1.36 -7.57
N HIS A 78 -3.05 1.80 -8.13
CA HIS A 78 -3.46 3.20 -8.02
C HIS A 78 -3.78 3.58 -6.57
N SER A 79 -4.40 2.68 -5.79
CA SER A 79 -4.60 2.86 -4.35
C SER A 79 -3.26 3.02 -3.61
N ALA A 80 -2.28 2.16 -3.89
CA ALA A 80 -0.96 2.24 -3.29
C ALA A 80 -0.24 3.55 -3.65
N ILE A 81 -0.25 3.95 -4.92
CA ILE A 81 0.35 5.21 -5.39
C ILE A 81 -0.30 6.42 -4.72
N LYS A 82 -1.63 6.42 -4.62
CA LYS A 82 -2.37 7.51 -3.96
C LYS A 82 -1.99 7.64 -2.48
N CYS A 83 -1.86 6.51 -1.77
CA CYS A 83 -1.41 6.50 -0.38
C CYS A 83 0.01 7.06 -0.22
N MET A 84 0.95 6.60 -1.05
CA MET A 84 2.34 7.03 -1.01
C MET A 84 2.50 8.52 -1.29
N ARG A 85 1.69 9.07 -2.22
CA ARG A 85 1.61 10.52 -2.47
C ARG A 85 1.10 11.29 -1.24
N GLY A 86 0.09 10.75 -0.55
CA GLY A 86 -0.40 11.31 0.70
C GLY A 86 0.66 11.35 1.81
N ILE A 87 1.42 10.27 1.96
CA ILE A 87 2.53 10.17 2.92
C ILE A 87 3.61 11.23 2.62
N LEU A 88 4.01 11.35 1.36
CA LEU A 88 4.99 12.35 0.94
C LEU A 88 4.51 13.77 1.29
N TYR A 89 3.26 14.09 1.01
CA TYR A 89 2.66 15.38 1.36
C TYR A 89 2.69 15.64 2.88
N CYS A 90 2.43 14.62 3.69
CA CYS A 90 2.56 14.71 5.15
C CYS A 90 3.99 15.01 5.61
N TYR A 91 5.00 14.43 4.97
CA TYR A 91 6.40 14.71 5.29
C TYR A 91 6.81 16.12 4.86
N MET A 92 6.41 16.56 3.66
CA MET A 92 6.69 17.92 3.18
C MET A 92 6.14 18.98 4.12
N ARG A 93 4.92 18.80 4.66
CA ARG A 93 4.33 19.75 5.63
C ARG A 93 4.96 19.72 7.03
N GLN A 94 5.71 18.67 7.36
CA GLN A 94 6.43 18.56 8.62
C GLN A 94 7.89 19.02 8.51
N ALA A 95 8.38 19.27 7.28
CA ALA A 95 9.74 19.73 7.02
C ALA A 95 10.10 20.98 7.84
N ASP A 96 9.21 21.97 7.87
CA ASP A 96 9.46 23.26 8.55
C ASP A 96 9.50 23.14 10.08
N LYS A 97 8.87 22.10 10.65
CA LYS A 97 8.83 21.88 12.11
C LYS A 97 10.09 21.21 12.65
N VAL A 98 10.86 20.58 11.77
CA VAL A 98 12.12 19.94 12.12
C VAL A 98 13.24 20.81 11.57
N LYS A 99 13.67 21.81 12.38
CA LYS A 99 14.79 22.74 12.06
C LYS A 99 16.12 22.05 11.69
N TYR A 100 16.19 20.72 11.74
CA TYR A 100 17.34 19.85 11.45
C TYR A 100 17.08 18.77 10.38
N CYS A 101 15.91 18.77 9.74
CA CYS A 101 15.67 17.94 8.56
C CYS A 101 16.23 18.67 7.35
N SER A 102 17.53 18.48 7.10
CA SER A 102 18.13 18.76 5.79
C SER A 102 17.24 18.15 4.70
N VAL A 103 17.13 18.77 3.53
CA VAL A 103 16.39 18.22 2.37
C VAL A 103 16.81 16.77 2.11
N ASP A 104 18.08 16.43 2.36
CA ASP A 104 18.61 15.07 2.39
C ASP A 104 17.81 14.12 3.26
N ARG A 105 17.40 14.49 4.48
CA ARG A 105 16.67 13.60 5.39
C ARG A 105 15.24 13.31 4.93
N ILE A 106 14.61 14.26 4.24
CA ILE A 106 13.32 14.04 3.55
C ILE A 106 13.54 13.14 2.34
N ILE A 107 14.59 13.38 1.55
CA ILE A 107 15.00 12.50 0.45
C ILE A 107 15.32 11.11 0.99
N TYR A 108 15.98 10.96 2.14
CA TYR A 108 16.31 9.69 2.78
C TYR A 108 15.08 9.01 3.37
N LEU A 109 14.09 9.73 3.92
CA LEU A 109 12.81 9.14 4.34
C LEU A 109 11.99 8.68 3.13
N CYS A 110 12.01 9.45 2.04
CA CYS A 110 11.45 9.04 0.75
C CYS A 110 12.23 7.86 0.16
N TYR A 111 13.55 7.87 0.25
CA TYR A 111 14.45 6.82 -0.22
C TYR A 111 14.30 5.58 0.64
N ASN A 112 14.08 5.68 1.94
CA ASN A 112 13.77 4.55 2.83
C ASN A 112 12.35 4.05 2.59
N THR A 113 11.40 4.93 2.27
CA THR A 113 10.05 4.54 1.85
C THR A 113 10.08 3.81 0.50
N VAL A 114 10.91 4.27 -0.44
CA VAL A 114 11.21 3.63 -1.74
C VAL A 114 12.12 2.41 -1.59
N THR A 115 13.02 2.37 -0.61
CA THR A 115 13.90 1.22 -0.31
C THR A 115 13.11 0.15 0.41
N ILE A 116 12.17 0.51 1.29
CA ILE A 116 11.15 -0.40 1.81
C ILE A 116 10.30 -0.92 0.65
N TYR A 117 9.93 -0.07 -0.30
CA TYR A 117 9.24 -0.49 -1.53
C TYR A 117 10.07 -1.48 -2.36
N ILE A 118 11.37 -1.23 -2.56
CA ILE A 118 12.32 -2.09 -3.29
C ILE A 118 12.64 -3.37 -2.50
N CYS A 119 12.74 -3.31 -1.18
CA CYS A 119 12.96 -4.45 -0.29
C CYS A 119 11.72 -5.32 -0.20
N ILE A 120 10.52 -4.74 -0.18
CA ILE A 120 9.24 -5.48 -0.32
C ILE A 120 9.14 -6.06 -1.74
N TYR A 121 9.51 -5.29 -2.77
CA TYR A 121 9.55 -5.79 -4.15
C TYR A 121 10.51 -6.97 -4.27
N SER A 122 11.72 -6.89 -3.72
CA SER A 122 12.75 -7.94 -3.76
C SER A 122 12.40 -9.13 -2.87
N ALA A 123 11.86 -8.92 -1.67
CA ALA A 123 11.42 -9.97 -0.76
C ALA A 123 10.16 -10.69 -1.28
N CYS A 124 9.20 -9.97 -1.87
CA CYS A 124 8.08 -10.59 -2.58
C CYS A 124 8.58 -11.32 -3.83
N ASN A 125 9.50 -10.78 -4.63
CA ASN A 125 10.02 -11.50 -5.80
C ASN A 125 10.82 -12.76 -5.40
N ALA A 126 11.47 -12.76 -4.24
CA ALA A 126 12.14 -13.92 -3.66
C ALA A 126 11.15 -14.96 -3.10
N LEU A 127 10.08 -14.52 -2.42
CA LEU A 127 9.03 -15.41 -1.90
C LEU A 127 8.16 -16.03 -3.00
N VAL A 128 8.02 -15.36 -4.14
CA VAL A 128 7.22 -15.85 -5.26
C VAL A 128 8.09 -16.55 -6.34
N ASN A 129 9.38 -16.78 -6.06
CA ASN A 129 10.28 -17.68 -6.82
C ASN A 129 10.74 -18.91 -6.00
N ILE A 130 10.09 -19.16 -4.86
CA ILE A 130 10.09 -20.45 -4.15
C ILE A 130 8.80 -21.19 -4.54
#